data_AF-A0A545U5L0-F1
#
_entry.id   AF-A0A545U5L0-F1
#
_cell.length_a   1.000
_cell.length_b   1.000
_cell.length_c   1.000
_cell.angle_alpha   90.00
_cell.angle_beta   90.00
_cell.angle_gamma   90.00
#
_symmetry.space_group_name_H-M   'P 1'
#
loop_
_entity.id
_entity.type
_entity.pdbx_description
1 polymer ?
#
loop_
_entity_poly.entity_id
_entity_poly.type
_entity_poly.pdbx_seq_one_letter_code
_entity_poly.pdbx_strand_id
1 'polypeptide(L)'
;MSRRGILAALAALVLAGCQAPPVIKEVQDQNRALQQQLQQANRQIAELQGREAQLREDADELNRVIGVLGTEKSSRVLESSNLRGQVRGFVLQQIDLLREFLVRGNLLDYVGGELVARSRVDEQPLLLVDLANTVPGSGTLTGLGGHFTKPTTLTVKVLRAVDQQKVVIWESKPLTITEPGLTRINFPVAVGVEKGDVVAYYFPQATSVSFDTGTGDTRFMATDIGLGAVVPAAALDGAKSRRAYSLGVYGLLN
;
A
#
# COMPACT_ATOMS: atom_id res chain seq x y z
N MET A 1 -143.18 11.58 -3.16
CA MET A 1 -143.31 10.24 -2.52
C MET A 1 -142.03 9.47 -2.83
N SER A 2 -141.02 9.54 -1.96
CA SER A 2 -140.78 8.60 -0.85
C SER A 2 -140.56 7.16 -1.32
N ARG A 3 -139.31 6.68 -1.27
CA ARG A 3 -138.91 5.63 -0.32
C ARG A 3 -137.40 5.43 -0.28
N ARG A 4 -136.86 5.64 0.93
CA ARG A 4 -135.49 5.34 1.38
C ARG A 4 -135.36 3.84 1.70
N GLY A 5 -134.14 3.32 1.56
CA GLY A 5 -133.58 2.39 2.55
C GLY A 5 -133.08 1.05 2.02
N ILE A 6 -131.91 0.67 2.53
CA ILE A 6 -131.29 -0.67 2.61
C ILE A 6 -130.18 -0.93 1.56
N LEU A 7 -128.92 -0.73 1.96
CA LEU A 7 -127.82 -1.73 1.85
C LEU A 7 -126.50 -1.10 2.31
N ALA A 8 -126.31 -1.10 3.63
CA ALA A 8 -124.99 -1.10 4.25
C ALA A 8 -124.38 -2.51 4.12
N ALA A 9 -123.04 -2.57 4.08
CA ALA A 9 -122.16 -3.77 4.06
C ALA A 9 -121.63 -4.21 2.69
N LEU A 10 -120.71 -3.44 2.08
CA LEU A 10 -119.69 -3.98 1.15
C LEU A 10 -118.66 -2.88 0.81
N ALA A 11 -117.53 -2.83 1.52
CA ALA A 11 -116.21 -2.34 1.03
C ALA A 11 -115.17 -2.15 2.16
N ALA A 12 -115.10 -3.07 3.13
CA ALA A 12 -114.01 -3.13 4.12
C ALA A 12 -112.87 -4.08 3.66
N LEU A 13 -112.43 -3.99 2.41
CA LEU A 13 -111.53 -4.98 1.78
C LEU A 13 -110.50 -4.38 0.80
N VAL A 14 -109.90 -3.22 1.11
CA VAL A 14 -108.78 -2.66 0.30
C VAL A 14 -107.50 -2.43 1.14
N LEU A 15 -107.41 -3.04 2.33
CA LEU A 15 -106.20 -3.02 3.17
C LEU A 15 -105.71 -4.44 3.42
N ALA A 16 -105.21 -5.10 2.38
CA ALA A 16 -104.39 -6.30 2.54
C ALA A 16 -103.44 -6.48 1.34
N GLY A 17 -102.16 -6.22 1.59
CA GLY A 17 -101.07 -6.99 1.00
C GLY A 17 -100.63 -6.65 -0.42
N CYS A 18 -99.99 -5.49 -0.61
CA CYS A 18 -98.91 -5.40 -1.60
C CYS A 18 -97.76 -6.29 -1.12
N GLN A 19 -97.72 -7.56 -1.55
CA GLN A 19 -96.51 -8.37 -1.47
C GLN A 19 -95.47 -7.72 -2.40
N ALA A 20 -94.52 -6.99 -1.81
CA ALA A 20 -93.32 -6.58 -2.51
C ALA A 20 -92.62 -7.85 -3.03
N PRO A 21 -92.24 -7.92 -4.32
CA PRO A 21 -91.60 -9.10 -4.86
C PRO A 21 -90.26 -9.36 -4.16
N PRO A 22 -89.89 -10.63 -3.90
CA PRO A 22 -88.70 -11.02 -3.13
C PRO A 22 -87.38 -10.42 -3.65
N VAL A 23 -87.33 -10.06 -4.94
CA VAL A 23 -86.19 -9.41 -5.62
C VAL A 23 -85.81 -8.06 -5.00
N ILE A 24 -86.76 -7.27 -4.50
CA ILE A 24 -86.46 -5.93 -3.95
C ILE A 24 -85.71 -6.01 -2.62
N LYS A 25 -86.02 -7.04 -1.81
CA LYS A 25 -85.38 -7.26 -0.51
C LYS A 25 -83.94 -7.75 -0.67
N GLU A 26 -83.73 -8.66 -1.61
CA GLU A 26 -82.40 -9.17 -1.97
C GLU A 26 -81.47 -8.06 -2.49
N VAL A 27 -81.98 -7.16 -3.34
CA VAL A 27 -81.24 -5.99 -3.83
C VAL A 27 -80.95 -4.98 -2.71
N GLN A 28 -81.85 -4.81 -1.73
CA GLN A 28 -81.58 -3.97 -0.56
C GLN A 28 -80.51 -4.57 0.36
N ASP A 29 -80.53 -5.87 0.58
CA ASP A 29 -79.53 -6.57 1.40
C ASP A 29 -78.16 -6.57 0.72
N GLN A 30 -78.11 -6.75 -0.61
CA GLN A 30 -76.88 -6.59 -1.41
C GLN A 30 -76.33 -5.15 -1.34
N ASN A 31 -77.17 -4.13 -1.46
CA ASN A 31 -76.74 -2.74 -1.32
C ASN A 31 -76.17 -2.43 0.07
N ARG A 32 -76.77 -2.98 1.13
CA ARG A 32 -76.25 -2.84 2.49
C ARG A 32 -74.90 -3.55 2.67
N ALA A 33 -74.76 -4.76 2.14
CA ALA A 33 -73.50 -5.50 2.16
C ALA A 33 -72.39 -4.77 1.38
N LEU A 34 -72.71 -4.23 0.19
CA LEU A 34 -71.78 -3.43 -0.61
C LEU A 34 -71.39 -2.12 0.11
N GLN A 35 -72.34 -1.45 0.79
CA GLN A 35 -72.02 -0.27 1.60
C GLN A 35 -71.09 -0.60 2.78
N GLN A 36 -71.29 -1.75 3.44
CA GLN A 36 -70.40 -2.21 4.51
C GLN A 36 -69.00 -2.54 3.97
N GLN A 37 -68.90 -3.23 2.83
CA GLN A 37 -67.63 -3.50 2.17
C GLN A 37 -66.92 -2.22 1.74
N LEU A 38 -67.63 -1.24 1.19
CA LEU A 38 -67.08 0.07 0.85
C LEU A 38 -66.57 0.82 2.08
N GLN A 39 -67.32 0.80 3.19
CA GLN A 39 -66.85 1.41 4.44
C GLN A 39 -65.61 0.70 4.99
N GLN A 40 -65.55 -0.63 4.92
CA GLN A 40 -64.39 -1.39 5.38
C GLN A 40 -63.16 -1.14 4.49
N ALA A 41 -63.34 -1.15 3.17
CA ALA A 41 -62.30 -0.82 2.20
C ALA A 41 -61.81 0.62 2.38
N ASN A 42 -62.70 1.59 2.60
CA ASN A 42 -62.31 2.98 2.86
C ASN A 42 -61.50 3.13 4.15
N ARG A 43 -61.81 2.38 5.21
CA ARG A 43 -60.99 2.36 6.43
C ARG A 43 -59.61 1.76 6.18
N GLN A 44 -59.54 0.67 5.41
CA GLN A 44 -58.27 0.05 5.03
C GLN A 44 -57.42 0.97 4.14
N ILE A 45 -58.05 1.69 3.20
CA ILE A 45 -57.37 2.69 2.36
C ILE A 45 -56.79 3.80 3.24
N ALA A 46 -57.56 4.33 4.18
CA ALA A 46 -57.07 5.37 5.09
C ALA A 46 -55.90 4.87 5.97
N GLU A 47 -55.97 3.63 6.45
CA GLU A 47 -54.89 3.02 7.23
C GLU A 47 -53.62 2.80 6.38
N LEU A 48 -53.77 2.28 5.16
CA LEU A 48 -52.67 2.07 4.23
C LEU A 48 -52.03 3.40 3.80
N GLN A 49 -52.83 4.45 3.56
CA GLN A 49 -52.33 5.79 3.28
C GLN A 49 -51.55 6.36 4.46
N GLY A 50 -52.02 6.14 5.70
CA GLY A 50 -51.28 6.52 6.90
C GLY A 50 -49.93 5.81 7.02
N ARG A 51 -49.89 4.49 6.75
CA ARG A 51 -48.64 3.71 6.73
C ARG A 51 -47.70 4.13 5.59
N GLU A 52 -48.23 4.44 4.42
CA GLU A 52 -47.44 4.93 3.30
C GLU A 52 -46.77 6.26 3.63
N ALA A 53 -47.49 7.20 4.27
CA ALA A 53 -46.93 8.46 4.72
C ALA A 53 -45.79 8.25 5.73
N GLN A 54 -46.01 7.38 6.73
CA GLN A 54 -44.98 7.02 7.72
C GLN A 54 -43.73 6.42 7.07
N LEU A 55 -43.90 5.47 6.15
CA LEU A 55 -42.78 4.83 5.45
C LEU A 55 -42.01 5.79 4.56
N ARG A 56 -42.68 6.79 3.98
CA ARG A 56 -42.01 7.86 3.21
C ARG A 56 -41.15 8.73 4.12
N GLU A 57 -41.66 9.11 5.28
CA GLU A 57 -40.90 9.87 6.28
C GLU A 57 -39.68 9.09 6.77
N ASP A 58 -39.85 7.80 7.09
CA ASP A 58 -38.74 6.91 7.49
C ASP A 58 -37.69 6.76 6.36
N ALA A 59 -38.13 6.67 5.10
CA ALA A 59 -37.24 6.58 3.96
C ALA A 59 -36.44 7.87 3.75
N ASP A 60 -37.07 9.04 3.91
CA ASP A 60 -36.40 10.34 3.81
C ASP A 60 -35.35 10.51 4.93
N GLU A 61 -35.68 10.10 6.15
CA GLU A 61 -34.75 10.14 7.29
C GLU A 61 -33.57 9.18 7.10
N LEU A 62 -33.81 7.96 6.62
CA LEU A 62 -32.74 7.01 6.29
C LEU A 62 -31.81 7.57 5.22
N ASN A 63 -32.36 8.18 4.16
CA ASN A 63 -31.56 8.80 3.10
C ASN A 63 -30.70 9.95 3.64
N ARG A 64 -31.25 10.76 4.54
CA ARG A 64 -30.51 11.83 5.23
C ARG A 64 -29.34 11.26 6.05
N VAL A 65 -29.60 10.24 6.87
CA VAL A 65 -28.57 9.58 7.70
C VAL A 65 -27.48 8.96 6.84
N ILE A 66 -27.83 8.28 5.74
CA ILE A 66 -26.86 7.71 4.80
C ILE A 66 -25.97 8.80 4.21
N GLY A 67 -26.54 9.95 3.84
CA GLY A 67 -25.77 11.09 3.32
C GLY A 67 -24.76 11.66 4.33
N VAL A 68 -25.18 11.83 5.58
CA VAL A 68 -24.30 12.30 6.67
C VAL A 68 -23.19 11.28 6.94
N LEU A 69 -23.55 10.00 7.09
CA LEU A 69 -22.57 8.93 7.33
C LEU A 69 -21.58 8.77 6.19
N GLY A 70 -22.02 8.92 4.93
CA GLY A 70 -21.14 8.91 3.77
C GLY A 70 -20.10 10.03 3.82
N THR A 71 -20.54 11.23 4.18
CA THR A 71 -19.67 12.41 4.31
C THR A 71 -18.69 12.26 5.48
N GLU A 72 -19.17 11.84 6.65
CA GLU A 72 -18.32 11.60 7.82
C GLU A 72 -17.31 10.47 7.57
N LYS A 73 -17.73 9.37 6.95
CA LYS A 73 -16.84 8.26 6.60
C LYS A 73 -15.74 8.71 5.66
N SER A 74 -16.09 9.45 4.60
CA SER A 74 -15.11 10.00 3.66
C SER A 74 -14.11 10.94 4.35
N SER A 75 -14.63 11.86 5.19
CA SER A 75 -13.82 12.77 6.00
C SER A 75 -12.83 12.02 6.91
N ARG A 76 -13.32 11.03 7.67
CA ARG A 76 -12.48 10.20 8.56
C ARG A 76 -11.44 9.38 7.80
N VAL A 77 -11.76 8.89 6.61
CA VAL A 77 -10.79 8.14 5.77
C VAL A 77 -9.68 9.06 5.27
N LEU A 78 -10.01 10.29 4.84
CA LEU A 78 -9.04 11.29 4.41
C LEU A 78 -8.13 11.71 5.58
N GLU A 79 -8.73 12.06 6.71
CA GLU A 79 -7.99 12.44 7.92
C GLU A 79 -7.06 11.32 8.39
N SER A 80 -7.56 10.08 8.49
CA SER A 80 -6.75 8.91 8.87
C SER A 80 -5.59 8.67 7.90
N SER A 81 -5.81 8.87 6.59
CA SER A 81 -4.76 8.70 5.59
C SER A 81 -3.69 9.79 5.69
N ASN A 82 -4.09 11.03 5.91
CA ASN A 82 -3.16 12.15 6.15
C ASN A 82 -2.34 11.93 7.42
N LEU A 83 -2.99 11.58 8.54
CA LEU A 83 -2.31 11.30 9.80
C LEU A 83 -1.31 10.16 9.66
N ARG A 84 -1.68 9.06 8.99
CA ARG A 84 -0.74 7.96 8.70
C ARG A 84 0.45 8.41 7.86
N GLY A 85 0.23 9.29 6.88
CA GLY A 85 1.29 9.89 6.08
C GLY A 85 2.27 10.70 6.94
N GLN A 86 1.74 11.56 7.81
CA GLN A 86 2.54 12.37 8.74
C GLN A 86 3.34 11.50 9.72
N VAL A 87 2.70 10.51 10.35
CA VAL A 87 3.38 9.58 11.27
C VAL A 87 4.48 8.80 10.55
N ARG A 88 4.23 8.30 9.33
CA ARG A 88 5.26 7.62 8.54
C ARG A 88 6.44 8.56 8.23
N GLY A 89 6.17 9.78 7.81
CA GLY A 89 7.21 10.79 7.53
C GLY A 89 8.06 11.07 8.75
N PHE A 90 7.44 11.30 9.91
CA PHE A 90 8.14 11.50 11.17
C PHE A 90 9.01 10.30 11.56
N VAL A 91 8.48 9.07 11.48
CA VAL A 91 9.23 7.85 11.81
C VAL A 91 10.43 7.68 10.88
N LEU A 92 10.26 7.91 9.57
CA LEU A 92 11.37 7.83 8.61
C LEU A 92 12.47 8.85 8.94
N GLN A 93 12.10 10.09 9.28
CA GLN A 93 13.06 11.12 9.71
C GLN A 93 13.83 10.70 10.97
N GLN A 94 13.15 10.12 11.97
CA GLN A 94 13.82 9.62 13.18
C GLN A 94 14.79 8.48 12.86
N ILE A 95 14.41 7.56 11.95
CA ILE A 95 15.29 6.48 11.49
C ILE A 95 16.52 7.05 10.79
N ASP A 96 16.36 8.05 9.94
CA ASP A 96 17.48 8.65 9.22
C ASP A 96 18.44 9.39 10.16
N LEU A 97 17.92 10.09 11.17
CA LEU A 97 18.74 10.71 12.23
C LEU A 97 19.54 9.65 13.02
N LEU A 98 18.91 8.53 13.37
CA LEU A 98 19.60 7.43 14.05
C LEU A 98 20.67 6.79 13.17
N ARG A 99 20.41 6.61 11.87
CA ARG A 99 21.42 6.12 10.91
C ARG A 99 22.61 7.06 10.82
N GLU A 100 22.37 8.35 10.70
CA GLU A 100 23.44 9.36 10.67
C GLU A 100 24.26 9.34 11.96
N PHE A 101 23.61 9.22 13.11
CA PHE A 101 24.29 9.06 14.40
C PHE A 101 25.19 7.81 14.43
N LEU A 102 24.71 6.65 13.98
CA LEU A 102 25.51 5.42 13.96
C LEU A 102 26.75 5.54 13.07
N VAL A 103 26.61 6.19 11.91
CA VAL A 103 27.71 6.41 10.95
C VAL A 103 28.76 7.35 11.52
N ARG A 104 28.32 8.47 12.13
CA ARG A 104 29.22 9.45 12.76
C ARG A 104 29.86 8.91 14.03
N GLY A 105 29.12 8.14 14.82
CA GLY A 105 29.58 7.52 16.06
C GLY A 105 30.54 6.34 15.85
N ASN A 106 30.78 5.94 14.60
CA ASN A 106 31.62 4.78 14.26
C ASN A 106 31.15 3.48 14.93
N LEU A 107 29.83 3.33 15.09
CA LEU A 107 29.18 2.19 15.74
C LEU A 107 28.75 1.10 14.75
N LEU A 108 29.08 1.29 13.46
CA LEU A 108 28.78 0.34 12.39
C LEU A 108 29.95 -0.60 12.18
N ASP A 109 29.62 -1.87 11.89
CA ASP A 109 30.60 -2.85 11.44
C ASP A 109 31.14 -2.43 10.07
N TYR A 110 32.44 -2.57 9.90
CA TYR A 110 33.13 -2.24 8.67
C TYR A 110 33.59 -3.51 7.95
N VAL A 111 33.28 -3.60 6.66
CA VAL A 111 33.71 -4.69 5.78
C VAL A 111 34.44 -4.10 4.57
N GLY A 112 35.75 -4.31 4.50
CA GLY A 112 36.58 -3.83 3.39
C GLY A 112 38.03 -3.62 3.79
N GLY A 113 38.82 -3.06 2.87
CA GLY A 113 40.23 -2.75 3.09
C GLY A 113 40.42 -1.52 3.99
N GLU A 114 41.62 -1.35 4.54
CA GLU A 114 41.94 -0.18 5.35
C GLU A 114 41.79 1.14 4.56
N LEU A 115 41.16 2.14 5.17
CA LEU A 115 40.82 3.43 4.56
C LEU A 115 41.96 4.45 4.67
N VAL A 116 43.08 4.14 4.03
CA VAL A 116 44.30 4.98 4.03
C VAL A 116 44.67 5.45 2.62
N ALA A 117 45.47 6.50 2.51
CA ALA A 117 46.07 6.87 1.23
C ALA A 117 47.08 5.79 0.80
N ARG A 118 47.04 5.40 -0.48
CA ARG A 118 47.93 4.39 -1.08
C ARG A 118 48.62 4.92 -2.32
N SER A 119 49.57 4.14 -2.85
CA SER A 119 50.54 4.61 -3.84
C SER A 119 50.08 4.54 -5.30
N ARG A 120 49.10 3.70 -5.65
CA ARG A 120 48.67 3.46 -7.04
C ARG A 120 47.20 3.75 -7.23
N VAL A 121 46.81 4.13 -8.44
CA VAL A 121 45.43 4.38 -8.87
C VAL A 121 45.26 3.79 -10.27
N ASP A 122 44.11 3.20 -10.58
CA ASP A 122 43.83 2.75 -11.95
C ASP A 122 43.30 3.88 -12.81
N GLU A 123 43.82 3.99 -14.04
CA GLU A 123 43.48 5.05 -14.99
C GLU A 123 42.28 4.71 -15.89
N GLN A 124 41.75 3.51 -15.78
CA GLN A 124 40.64 3.03 -16.62
C GLN A 124 39.37 2.82 -15.76
N PRO A 125 38.17 2.85 -16.38
CA PRO A 125 36.95 2.38 -15.74
C PRO A 125 37.10 0.91 -15.37
N LEU A 126 36.77 0.57 -14.11
CA LEU A 126 36.90 -0.79 -13.60
C LEU A 126 35.75 -1.11 -12.66
N LEU A 127 35.26 -2.35 -12.77
CA LEU A 127 34.57 -3.02 -11.67
C LEU A 127 35.61 -3.69 -10.79
N LEU A 128 35.63 -3.33 -9.51
CA LEU A 128 36.47 -3.93 -8.48
C LEU A 128 35.62 -4.89 -7.67
N VAL A 129 36.08 -6.11 -7.43
CA VAL A 129 35.38 -7.13 -6.64
C VAL A 129 36.28 -7.53 -5.47
N ASP A 130 35.86 -7.21 -4.24
CA ASP A 130 36.65 -7.47 -3.04
C ASP A 130 36.41 -8.90 -2.51
N LEU A 131 37.25 -9.84 -2.95
CA LEU A 131 37.16 -11.23 -2.50
C LEU A 131 37.89 -11.47 -1.18
N ALA A 132 38.70 -10.52 -0.71
CA ALA A 132 39.43 -10.66 0.55
C ALA A 132 38.54 -10.37 1.76
N ASN A 133 37.64 -9.39 1.64
CA ASN A 133 36.77 -8.97 2.73
C ASN A 133 35.32 -9.39 2.46
N THR A 134 35.03 -10.69 2.60
CA THR A 134 33.65 -11.19 2.56
C THR A 134 32.87 -10.71 3.78
N VAL A 135 31.57 -10.48 3.63
CA VAL A 135 30.70 -10.10 4.75
C VAL A 135 30.74 -11.20 5.84
N PRO A 136 31.10 -10.88 7.10
CA PRO A 136 31.36 -11.87 8.13
C PRO A 136 30.09 -12.49 8.76
N GLY A 137 28.96 -11.78 8.68
CA GLY A 137 27.67 -12.15 9.29
C GLY A 137 26.49 -11.65 8.46
N SER A 138 25.28 -12.10 8.78
CA SER A 138 24.08 -11.60 8.11
C SER A 138 23.68 -10.24 8.70
N GLY A 139 23.12 -9.34 7.90
CA GLY A 139 22.75 -8.03 8.40
C GLY A 139 22.29 -7.07 7.33
N THR A 140 22.51 -5.78 7.56
CA THR A 140 22.13 -4.73 6.61
C THR A 140 23.29 -3.77 6.38
N LEU A 141 23.68 -3.58 5.13
CA LEU A 141 24.64 -2.54 4.75
C LEU A 141 23.92 -1.19 4.60
N THR A 142 24.52 -0.16 5.16
CA THR A 142 23.94 1.18 5.27
C THR A 142 24.76 2.24 4.55
N GLY A 143 26.01 1.95 4.17
CA GLY A 143 26.82 2.94 3.48
C GLY A 143 28.16 2.43 2.95
N LEU A 144 28.89 3.35 2.33
CA LEU A 144 30.21 3.21 1.75
C LEU A 144 31.23 4.04 2.54
N GLY A 145 32.41 3.48 2.74
CA GLY A 145 33.60 4.19 3.18
C GLY A 145 34.71 4.08 2.14
N GLY A 146 35.44 5.16 1.92
CA GLY A 146 36.58 5.15 1.00
C GLY A 146 37.56 6.27 1.29
N HIS A 147 38.82 6.06 0.91
CA HIS A 147 39.79 7.14 0.79
C HIS A 147 39.95 7.51 -0.69
N PHE A 148 39.34 8.62 -1.11
CA PHE A 148 39.29 9.04 -2.51
C PHE A 148 40.42 10.01 -2.85
N THR A 149 41.00 9.89 -4.04
CA THR A 149 42.07 10.78 -4.52
C THR A 149 41.52 11.99 -5.28
N LYS A 150 40.29 11.91 -5.77
CA LYS A 150 39.59 12.98 -6.52
C LYS A 150 38.07 12.75 -6.49
N PRO A 151 37.26 13.79 -6.77
CA PRO A 151 35.82 13.65 -6.94
C PRO A 151 35.47 12.59 -7.99
N THR A 152 34.40 11.83 -7.77
CA THR A 152 34.02 10.71 -8.64
C THR A 152 32.57 10.29 -8.48
N THR A 153 32.12 9.43 -9.38
CA THR A 153 30.89 8.66 -9.19
C THR A 153 31.21 7.19 -9.18
N LEU A 154 30.49 6.42 -8.37
CA LEU A 154 30.60 4.96 -8.37
C LEU A 154 29.28 4.29 -8.02
N THR A 155 29.23 3.00 -8.27
CA THR A 155 28.09 2.16 -7.91
C THR A 155 28.59 0.98 -7.07
N VAL A 156 27.89 0.68 -5.99
CA VAL A 156 28.20 -0.47 -5.12
C VAL A 156 27.26 -1.62 -5.47
N LYS A 157 27.80 -2.83 -5.54
CA LYS A 157 27.05 -4.04 -5.86
C LYS A 157 27.34 -5.12 -4.82
N VAL A 158 26.33 -5.92 -4.50
CA VAL A 158 26.47 -7.08 -3.60
C VAL A 158 26.37 -8.34 -4.44
N LEU A 159 27.35 -9.22 -4.28
CA LEU A 159 27.48 -10.47 -5.01
C LEU A 159 27.34 -11.65 -4.05
N ARG A 160 26.35 -12.49 -4.29
CA ARG A 160 26.10 -13.71 -3.51
C ARG A 160 26.76 -14.91 -4.14
N ALA A 161 27.36 -15.78 -3.32
CA ALA A 161 27.83 -17.07 -3.77
C ALA A 161 26.65 -17.99 -4.08
N VAL A 162 26.59 -18.51 -5.30
CA VAL A 162 25.71 -19.63 -5.68
C VAL A 162 26.62 -20.65 -6.36
N ASP A 163 26.82 -21.79 -5.69
CA ASP A 163 27.83 -22.79 -6.04
C ASP A 163 29.24 -22.17 -6.19
N GLN A 164 29.84 -22.26 -7.38
CA GLN A 164 31.17 -21.69 -7.70
C GLN A 164 31.10 -20.31 -8.36
N GLN A 165 29.90 -19.71 -8.40
CA GLN A 165 29.65 -18.46 -9.11
C GLN A 165 29.20 -17.35 -8.17
N LYS A 166 29.39 -16.11 -8.58
CA LYS A 166 28.97 -14.93 -7.84
C LYS A 166 27.84 -14.24 -8.60
N VAL A 167 26.66 -14.13 -8.01
CA VAL A 167 25.48 -13.53 -8.64
C VAL A 167 25.24 -12.16 -8.04
N VAL A 168 25.04 -11.13 -8.87
CA VAL A 168 24.70 -9.79 -8.39
C VAL A 168 23.26 -9.80 -7.86
N ILE A 169 23.10 -9.62 -6.54
CA ILE A 169 21.77 -9.63 -5.89
C ILE A 169 21.26 -8.22 -5.59
N TRP A 170 22.14 -7.22 -5.64
CA TRP A 170 21.79 -5.84 -5.39
C TRP A 170 22.79 -4.88 -6.04
N GLU A 171 22.28 -3.71 -6.40
CA GLU A 171 23.03 -2.61 -6.97
C GLU A 171 22.53 -1.28 -6.39
N SER A 172 23.46 -0.41 -5.97
CA SER A 172 23.13 0.91 -5.45
C SER A 172 22.69 1.85 -6.57
N LYS A 173 22.01 2.94 -6.19
CA LYS A 173 22.00 4.12 -7.07
C LYS A 173 23.43 4.66 -7.20
N PRO A 174 23.78 5.38 -8.29
CA PRO A 174 25.06 6.03 -8.40
C PRO A 174 25.33 6.95 -7.20
N LEU A 175 26.49 6.80 -6.59
CA LEU A 175 26.95 7.58 -5.45
C LEU A 175 27.97 8.60 -5.93
N THR A 176 27.82 9.85 -5.50
CA THR A 176 28.73 10.94 -5.88
C THR A 176 29.65 11.29 -4.72
N ILE A 177 30.95 11.23 -4.96
CA ILE A 177 32.00 11.74 -4.08
C ILE A 177 32.39 13.13 -4.57
N THR A 178 32.21 14.14 -3.73
CA THR A 178 32.44 15.55 -4.10
C THR A 178 33.84 16.04 -3.75
N GLU A 179 34.51 15.42 -2.77
CA GLU A 179 35.80 15.88 -2.24
C GLU A 179 36.78 14.70 -2.09
N PRO A 180 38.09 14.94 -2.28
CA PRO A 180 39.11 13.94 -1.97
C PRO A 180 39.29 13.75 -0.46
N GLY A 181 39.91 12.63 -0.08
CA GLY A 181 40.18 12.24 1.30
C GLY A 181 39.27 11.12 1.81
N LEU A 182 39.20 10.98 3.13
CA LEU A 182 38.33 10.00 3.77
C LEU A 182 36.88 10.45 3.67
N THR A 183 36.04 9.67 3.00
CA THR A 183 34.62 9.96 2.81
C THR A 183 33.77 8.77 3.27
N ARG A 184 32.66 9.09 3.95
CA ARG A 184 31.61 8.13 4.31
C ARG A 184 30.28 8.62 3.75
N ILE A 185 29.56 7.76 3.05
CA ILE A 185 28.26 8.09 2.44
C ILE A 185 27.26 7.00 2.76
N ASN A 186 26.04 7.41 3.10
CA ASN A 186 24.93 6.47 3.33
C ASN A 186 24.30 6.04 2.01
N PHE A 187 23.93 4.77 1.92
CA PHE A 187 23.09 4.32 0.82
C PHE A 187 21.69 4.90 0.95
N PRO A 188 21.09 5.40 -0.15
CA PRO A 188 19.70 5.84 -0.12
C PRO A 188 18.72 4.71 0.27
N VAL A 189 19.09 3.47 -0.04
CA VAL A 189 18.35 2.26 0.30
C VAL A 189 19.33 1.29 0.92
N ALA A 190 19.06 0.88 2.15
CA ALA A 190 19.86 -0.13 2.84
C ALA A 190 19.62 -1.51 2.23
N VAL A 191 20.62 -2.38 2.24
CA VAL A 191 20.56 -3.71 1.61
C VAL A 191 20.83 -4.81 2.62
N GLY A 192 19.96 -5.82 2.63
CA GLY A 192 20.17 -7.04 3.41
C GLY A 192 21.28 -7.89 2.80
N VAL A 193 22.20 -8.36 3.63
CA VAL A 193 23.34 -9.19 3.23
C VAL A 193 23.42 -10.45 4.08
N GLU A 194 24.04 -11.48 3.51
CA GLU A 194 24.32 -12.75 4.18
C GLU A 194 25.82 -12.96 4.37
N LYS A 195 26.17 -13.82 5.32
CA LYS A 195 27.55 -14.22 5.54
C LYS A 195 28.14 -14.82 4.26
N GLY A 196 29.31 -14.33 3.85
CA GLY A 196 30.01 -14.76 2.65
C GLY A 196 29.63 -14.00 1.38
N ASP A 197 28.64 -13.10 1.43
CA ASP A 197 28.41 -12.14 0.36
C ASP A 197 29.68 -11.29 0.15
N VAL A 198 29.89 -10.86 -1.09
CA VAL A 198 31.06 -10.08 -1.55
C VAL A 198 30.58 -8.72 -2.03
N VAL A 199 31.40 -7.69 -1.83
CA VAL A 199 31.10 -6.35 -2.32
C VAL A 199 31.91 -6.04 -3.56
N ALA A 200 31.27 -5.42 -4.55
CA ALA A 200 31.92 -4.88 -5.73
C ALA A 200 31.63 -3.38 -5.89
N TYR A 201 32.56 -2.69 -6.55
CA TYR A 201 32.55 -1.25 -6.76
C TYR A 201 32.82 -0.98 -8.23
N TYR A 202 31.84 -0.43 -8.93
CA TYR A 202 32.01 -0.02 -10.33
C TYR A 202 32.33 1.46 -10.43
N PHE A 203 33.45 1.76 -11.08
CA PHE A 203 33.85 3.12 -11.43
C PHE A 203 33.68 3.31 -12.94
N PRO A 204 32.72 4.14 -13.39
CA PRO A 204 32.49 4.41 -14.81
C PRO A 204 33.59 5.28 -15.46
N GLN A 205 34.51 5.81 -14.65
CA GLN A 205 35.67 6.59 -15.07
C GLN A 205 36.92 6.02 -14.40
N ALA A 206 38.10 6.54 -14.77
CA ALA A 206 39.36 6.25 -14.08
C ALA A 206 39.16 6.23 -12.56
N THR A 207 39.48 5.10 -11.92
CA THR A 207 39.21 4.89 -10.50
C THR A 207 39.78 6.04 -9.67
N SER A 208 39.02 6.47 -8.66
CA SER A 208 39.45 7.56 -7.77
C SER A 208 39.86 7.03 -6.41
N VAL A 209 40.20 5.74 -6.33
CA VAL A 209 40.60 5.07 -5.09
C VAL A 209 41.96 4.46 -5.31
N SER A 210 42.83 4.69 -4.33
CA SER A 210 44.17 4.15 -4.37
C SER A 210 44.24 2.70 -3.86
N PHE A 211 45.21 1.94 -4.36
CA PHE A 211 45.46 0.55 -3.96
C PHE A 211 46.95 0.26 -3.76
N ASP A 212 47.23 -0.82 -3.03
CA ASP A 212 48.55 -1.48 -2.98
C ASP A 212 48.45 -2.90 -3.52
N THR A 213 49.60 -3.49 -3.85
CA THR A 213 49.69 -4.86 -4.36
C THR A 213 50.35 -5.79 -3.34
N GLY A 214 49.93 -7.05 -3.30
CA GLY A 214 50.53 -8.11 -2.49
C GLY A 214 49.77 -8.46 -1.21
N THR A 215 48.82 -7.63 -0.78
CA THR A 215 48.16 -7.74 0.53
C THR A 215 46.66 -8.04 0.47
N GLY A 216 46.01 -7.96 -0.70
CA GLY A 216 44.57 -8.21 -0.86
C GLY A 216 44.22 -9.29 -1.88
N ASP A 217 42.93 -9.47 -2.13
CA ASP A 217 42.37 -10.28 -3.22
C ASP A 217 41.23 -9.51 -3.90
N THR A 218 41.39 -8.19 -4.05
CA THR A 218 40.51 -7.43 -4.93
C THR A 218 40.89 -7.74 -6.37
N ARG A 219 39.91 -8.27 -7.11
CA ARG A 219 40.03 -8.55 -8.54
C ARG A 219 39.23 -7.55 -9.34
N PHE A 220 39.46 -7.48 -10.64
CA PHE A 220 38.81 -6.46 -11.46
C PHE A 220 38.38 -6.97 -12.83
N MET A 221 37.49 -6.22 -13.47
CA MET A 221 37.18 -6.36 -14.89
C MET A 221 36.87 -4.98 -15.48
N ALA A 222 37.04 -4.82 -16.79
CA ALA A 222 36.81 -3.55 -17.47
C ALA A 222 35.32 -3.24 -17.69
N THR A 223 34.45 -4.25 -17.62
CA THR A 223 33.01 -4.13 -17.90
C THR A 223 32.19 -4.05 -16.62
N ASP A 224 31.12 -3.25 -16.65
CA ASP A 224 30.11 -3.29 -15.59
C ASP A 224 29.25 -4.55 -15.68
N ILE A 225 28.64 -4.94 -14.55
CA ILE A 225 27.71 -6.06 -14.42
C ILE A 225 26.40 -5.60 -13.78
N GLY A 226 25.27 -5.95 -14.37
CA GLY A 226 23.96 -5.58 -13.83
C GLY A 226 23.44 -6.54 -12.76
N LEU A 227 22.33 -6.16 -12.13
CA LEU A 227 21.54 -7.03 -11.27
C LEU A 227 21.21 -8.37 -11.95
N GLY A 228 21.38 -9.48 -11.24
CA GLY A 228 21.16 -10.84 -11.74
C GLY A 228 22.30 -11.41 -12.60
N ALA A 229 23.30 -10.60 -12.95
CA ALA A 229 24.46 -11.09 -13.69
C ALA A 229 25.27 -12.09 -12.85
N VAL A 230 25.84 -13.07 -13.54
CA VAL A 230 26.65 -14.12 -12.96
C VAL A 230 28.11 -13.89 -13.33
N VAL A 231 28.98 -13.86 -12.33
CA VAL A 231 30.42 -13.64 -12.48
C VAL A 231 31.17 -14.86 -11.95
N PRO A 232 31.79 -15.65 -12.85
CA PRO A 232 32.76 -16.66 -12.44
C PRO A 232 34.01 -15.96 -11.87
N ALA A 233 34.55 -16.47 -10.75
CA ALA A 233 35.78 -15.91 -10.17
C ALA A 233 36.98 -15.95 -11.13
N ALA A 234 36.97 -16.86 -12.11
CA ALA A 234 37.98 -16.99 -13.16
C ALA A 234 37.86 -15.94 -14.27
N ALA A 235 36.71 -15.26 -14.39
CA ALA A 235 36.52 -14.18 -15.36
C ALA A 235 37.07 -12.83 -14.85
N LEU A 236 37.54 -12.78 -13.60
CA LEU A 236 38.11 -11.60 -12.98
C LEU A 236 39.63 -11.57 -13.14
N ASP A 237 40.16 -10.44 -13.60
CA ASP A 237 41.58 -10.18 -13.73
C ASP A 237 42.22 -9.85 -12.38
N GLY A 238 43.56 -9.87 -12.35
CA GLY A 238 44.32 -9.38 -11.20
C GLY A 238 44.52 -10.36 -10.05
N ALA A 239 44.12 -11.63 -10.19
CA ALA A 239 44.31 -12.66 -9.16
C ALA A 239 45.77 -12.78 -8.66
N LYS A 240 46.76 -12.56 -9.53
CA LYS A 240 48.20 -12.55 -9.17
C LYS A 240 48.68 -11.23 -8.56
N SER A 241 47.97 -10.13 -8.82
CA SER A 241 48.37 -8.79 -8.35
C SER A 241 48.05 -8.57 -6.87
N ARG A 242 47.09 -9.32 -6.31
CA ARG A 242 46.70 -9.25 -4.89
C ARG A 242 46.44 -7.82 -4.42
N ARG A 243 45.57 -7.10 -5.14
CA ARG A 243 45.32 -5.69 -4.89
C ARG A 243 44.48 -5.50 -3.62
N ALA A 244 44.79 -4.48 -2.85
CA ALA A 244 44.01 -4.03 -1.70
C ALA A 244 43.66 -2.56 -1.90
N TYR A 245 42.37 -2.26 -2.06
CA TYR A 245 41.87 -0.90 -2.26
C TYR A 245 41.44 -0.27 -0.92
N SER A 246 41.50 1.06 -0.85
CA SER A 246 41.00 1.83 0.29
C SER A 246 39.50 2.09 0.20
N LEU A 247 38.73 1.00 0.17
CA LEU A 247 37.27 0.99 0.07
C LEU A 247 36.68 -0.08 0.98
N GLY A 248 35.45 0.18 1.43
CA GLY A 248 34.65 -0.79 2.16
C GLY A 248 33.22 -0.29 2.35
N VAL A 249 32.42 -1.10 2.99
CA VAL A 249 31.03 -0.79 3.34
C VAL A 249 30.84 -0.83 4.85
N TYR A 250 29.85 -0.06 5.30
CA TYR A 250 29.41 -0.07 6.68
C TYR A 250 28.05 -0.74 6.79
N GLY A 251 27.81 -1.44 7.88
CA GLY A 251 26.52 -2.06 8.15
C GLY A 251 26.30 -2.39 9.62
N LEU A 252 25.11 -2.91 9.90
CA LEU A 252 24.76 -3.57 11.14
C LEU A 252 24.75 -5.07 10.86
N LEU A 253 25.76 -5.79 11.36
CA LEU A 253 25.93 -7.22 11.13
C LEU A 253 25.70 -7.99 12.44
N ASN A 254 25.11 -9.17 12.34
CA ASN A 254 24.82 -10.07 13.45
C ASN A 254 25.64 -11.36 13.37
#